data_AF-A0A923WM49-F1
#
_entry.id   AF-A0A923WM49-F1
#
_cell.length_a   1.000
_cell.length_b   1.000
_cell.length_c   1.000
_cell.angle_alpha   90.00
_cell.angle_beta   90.00
_cell.angle_gamma   90.00
#
_symmetry.space_group_name_H-M   'P 1'
#
loop_
_entity.id
_entity.type
_entity.pdbx_description
1 polymer ?
#
loop_
_entity_poly.entity_id
_entity_poly.type
_entity_poly.pdbx_seq_one_letter_code
_entity_poly.pdbx_strand_id
1 'polypeptide(L)'
;MLEHLRRAAAIKILILDVDGVLTDGSLTYGADGEVTKTFNVLDGLGIELLQKSGVAVAIISARSSPVVLRRAADLKIVHVYQGTHDKRIAFAALLAATGVTAAQ
;
A
#
# COMPACT_ATOMS: atom_id res chain seq x y z
N MET A 1 7.46 -9.13 -26.92
CA MET A 1 7.45 -8.82 -25.49
C MET A 1 6.04 -8.39 -25.12
N LEU A 2 5.38 -9.12 -24.21
CA LEU A 2 3.98 -8.88 -23.82
C LEU A 2 3.84 -7.47 -23.24
N GLU A 3 2.79 -6.74 -23.62
CA GLU A 3 2.55 -5.33 -23.24
C GLU A 3 2.64 -5.08 -21.72
N HIS A 4 2.16 -6.02 -20.92
CA HIS A 4 2.23 -5.95 -19.45
C HIS A 4 3.66 -5.87 -18.91
N LEU A 5 4.63 -6.50 -19.57
CA LEU A 5 6.05 -6.43 -19.18
C LEU A 5 6.62 -5.04 -19.40
N ARG A 6 6.23 -4.36 -20.48
CA ARG A 6 6.65 -2.97 -20.75
C ARG A 6 6.10 -2.03 -19.69
N ARG A 7 4.82 -2.18 -19.35
CA ARG A 7 4.18 -1.37 -18.29
C ARG A 7 4.83 -1.63 -16.93
N ALA A 8 5.07 -2.89 -16.57
CA ALA A 8 5.71 -3.25 -15.30
C ALA A 8 7.15 -2.70 -15.20
N ALA A 9 7.91 -2.72 -16.30
CA ALA A 9 9.28 -2.18 -16.33
C ALA A 9 9.37 -0.66 -16.11
N ALA A 10 8.27 0.08 -16.36
CA ALA A 10 8.21 1.52 -16.15
C ALA A 10 7.89 1.94 -14.70
N ILE A 11 7.41 1.00 -13.86
CA ILE A 11 6.91 1.29 -12.52
C ILE A 11 8.04 1.81 -11.62
N LYS A 12 7.77 2.93 -10.95
CA LYS A 12 8.59 3.56 -9.91
C LYS A 12 7.93 3.49 -8.54
N ILE A 13 6.61 3.36 -8.49
CA ILE A 13 5.88 3.20 -7.22
C ILE A 13 4.77 2.15 -7.33
N LEU A 14 4.69 1.26 -6.34
CA LEU A 14 3.57 0.35 -6.15
C LEU A 14 2.66 0.90 -5.05
N ILE A 15 1.39 1.16 -5.39
CA ILE A 15 0.38 1.62 -4.43
C ILE A 15 -0.54 0.45 -4.09
N LEU A 16 -0.67 0.16 -2.80
CA LEU A 16 -1.45 -0.97 -2.30
C LEU A 16 -2.66 -0.47 -1.49
N ASP A 17 -3.80 -1.14 -1.69
CA ASP A 17 -4.87 -1.10 -0.70
C ASP A 17 -4.52 -2.04 0.47
N VAL A 18 -5.32 -1.99 1.53
CA VAL A 18 -5.17 -2.86 2.69
C VAL A 18 -6.18 -4.00 2.64
N ASP A 19 -7.45 -3.68 2.82
CA ASP A 19 -8.49 -4.69 3.04
C ASP A 19 -8.85 -5.40 1.75
N GLY A 20 -8.62 -6.72 1.70
CA GLY A 20 -8.80 -7.53 0.49
C GLY A 20 -7.63 -7.48 -0.50
N VAL A 21 -6.53 -6.78 -0.16
CA VAL A 21 -5.29 -6.76 -0.95
C VAL A 21 -4.11 -7.24 -0.12
N LEU A 22 -3.76 -6.53 0.95
CA LEU A 22 -2.74 -6.95 1.91
C LEU A 22 -3.30 -7.89 3.00
N THR A 23 -4.64 -7.95 3.10
CA THR A 23 -5.39 -8.88 3.95
C THR A 23 -6.36 -9.69 3.09
N ASP A 24 -6.97 -10.71 3.68
CA ASP A 24 -8.04 -11.50 3.06
C ASP A 24 -9.39 -10.75 2.94
N GLY A 25 -9.47 -9.51 3.45
CA GLY A 25 -10.68 -8.70 3.46
C GLY A 25 -11.62 -8.97 4.64
N SER A 26 -11.26 -9.90 5.54
CA SER A 26 -12.02 -10.15 6.77
C SER A 26 -11.87 -8.98 7.74
N LEU A 27 -12.96 -8.65 8.44
CA LEU A 27 -12.97 -7.63 9.50
C LEU A 27 -13.36 -8.27 10.83
N THR A 28 -12.48 -8.12 11.83
CA THR A 28 -12.72 -8.59 13.19
C THR A 28 -13.02 -7.40 14.10
N TYR A 29 -14.21 -7.39 14.69
CA TYR A 29 -14.68 -6.33 15.59
C TYR A 29 -14.72 -6.83 17.04
N GLY A 30 -14.20 -6.02 17.95
CA GLY A 30 -14.47 -6.08 19.38
C GLY A 30 -15.53 -5.05 19.78
N ALA A 31 -15.76 -4.90 21.08
CA ALA A 31 -16.77 -3.98 21.62
C ALA A 31 -16.57 -2.51 21.18
N ASP A 32 -15.31 -2.10 21.01
CA ASP A 32 -14.93 -0.71 20.69
C ASP A 32 -14.55 -0.47 19.22
N GLY A 33 -14.84 -1.46 18.34
CA GLY A 33 -14.55 -1.35 16.91
C GLY A 33 -13.56 -2.40 16.41
N GLU A 34 -12.85 -2.07 15.34
CA GLU A 34 -11.97 -3.03 14.66
C GLU A 34 -10.71 -3.30 15.50
N VAL A 35 -10.44 -4.58 15.78
CA VAL A 35 -9.37 -4.98 16.72
C VAL A 35 -8.15 -5.61 16.04
N THR A 36 -8.32 -6.25 14.88
CA THR A 36 -7.27 -7.06 14.27
C THR A 36 -7.28 -6.98 12.75
N LYS A 37 -6.09 -6.99 12.15
CA LYS A 37 -5.85 -7.32 10.74
C LYS A 37 -4.76 -8.38 10.63
N THR A 38 -4.94 -9.31 9.71
CA THR A 38 -3.97 -10.38 9.42
C THR A 38 -3.31 -10.10 8.07
N PHE A 39 -1.98 -10.12 8.03
CA PHE A 39 -1.18 -9.91 6.83
C PHE A 39 -0.37 -11.16 6.48
N ASN A 40 0.02 -11.28 5.21
CA ASN A 40 0.87 -12.38 4.76
C ASN A 40 2.37 -12.02 4.89
N VAL A 41 3.17 -12.97 5.38
CA VAL A 41 4.63 -12.81 5.47
C VAL A 41 5.31 -12.82 4.10
N LEU A 42 4.78 -13.60 3.14
CA LEU A 42 5.32 -13.69 1.78
C LEU A 42 5.13 -12.37 1.03
N ASP A 43 4.00 -11.70 1.22
CA ASP A 43 3.78 -10.34 0.68
C ASP A 43 4.78 -9.35 1.27
N GLY A 44 5.10 -9.50 2.57
CA GLY A 44 6.14 -8.71 3.22
C GLY A 44 7.51 -8.88 2.56
N LEU A 45 7.91 -10.12 2.28
CA LEU A 45 9.15 -10.40 1.55
C LEU A 45 9.11 -9.82 0.13
N GLY A 46 7.99 -9.97 -0.59
CA GLY A 46 7.82 -9.42 -1.93
C GLY A 46 7.97 -7.90 -1.98
N ILE A 47 7.36 -7.21 -1.02
CA ILE A 47 7.48 -5.75 -0.83
C ILE A 47 8.93 -5.36 -0.55
N GLU A 48 9.61 -6.07 0.36
CA GLU A 48 11.00 -5.78 0.69
C GLU A 48 11.94 -5.95 -0.51
N LEU A 49 11.75 -7.02 -1.30
CA LEU A 49 12.53 -7.27 -2.52
C LEU A 49 12.26 -6.21 -3.58
N LEU A 50 11.01 -5.77 -3.74
CA LEU A 50 10.63 -4.71 -4.66
C LEU A 50 11.25 -3.37 -4.25
N GLN A 51 11.24 -3.03 -2.96
CA GLN A 51 11.91 -1.82 -2.45
C GLN A 51 13.42 -1.87 -2.69
N LYS A 52 14.07 -3.04 -2.53
CA LYS A 52 15.50 -3.22 -2.83
C LYS A 52 15.84 -3.02 -4.31
N SER A 53 14.88 -3.19 -5.23
CA SER A 53 15.10 -2.89 -6.66
C SER A 53 14.96 -1.39 -7.00
N GLY A 54 14.61 -0.56 -6.02
CA GLY A 54 14.43 0.88 -6.18
C GLY A 54 13.00 1.32 -6.49
N VAL A 55 12.02 0.41 -6.45
CA VAL A 55 10.60 0.74 -6.60
C VAL A 55 10.02 1.09 -5.23
N ALA A 56 9.51 2.30 -5.08
CA ALA A 56 8.87 2.73 -3.85
C ALA A 56 7.54 1.99 -3.62
N VAL A 57 7.10 1.90 -2.37
CA VAL A 57 5.80 1.34 -2.02
C VAL A 57 5.02 2.35 -1.19
N ALA A 58 3.72 2.45 -1.45
CA ALA A 58 2.77 3.30 -0.72
C ALA A 58 1.49 2.52 -0.37
N ILE A 59 0.82 2.94 0.69
CA ILE A 59 -0.50 2.42 1.08
C ILE A 59 -1.53 3.54 0.97
N ILE A 60 -2.67 3.26 0.32
CA ILE A 60 -3.85 4.12 0.32
C ILE A 60 -5.07 3.29 0.71
N SER A 61 -5.59 3.52 1.91
CA SER A 61 -6.76 2.83 2.45
C SER A 61 -7.88 3.80 2.85
N ALA A 62 -9.13 3.37 2.67
CA ALA A 62 -10.30 4.13 3.12
C ALA A 62 -10.48 4.06 4.64
N ARG A 63 -9.99 3.00 5.29
CA ARG A 63 -10.08 2.83 6.74
C ARG A 63 -8.83 3.40 7.42
N SER A 64 -8.96 3.72 8.70
CA SER A 64 -7.84 4.12 9.54
C SER A 64 -7.67 3.12 10.67
N SER A 65 -6.48 2.53 10.76
CA SER A 65 -6.15 1.57 11.81
C SER A 65 -4.68 1.72 12.25
N PRO A 66 -4.40 1.72 13.56
CA PRO A 66 -3.03 1.65 14.08
C PRO A 66 -2.26 0.40 13.61
N VAL A 67 -2.98 -0.69 13.34
CA VAL A 67 -2.40 -1.96 12.88
C VAL A 67 -1.73 -1.80 11.50
N VAL A 68 -2.34 -1.00 10.61
CA VAL A 68 -1.77 -0.69 9.29
C VAL A 68 -0.50 0.16 9.43
N LEU A 69 -0.50 1.15 10.33
CA LEU A 69 0.71 1.96 10.59
C LEU A 69 1.86 1.10 11.10
N ARG A 70 1.57 0.15 12.01
CA ARG A 70 2.58 -0.77 12.51
C ARG A 70 3.15 -1.64 11.39
N ARG A 71 2.28 -2.24 10.57
CA ARG A 71 2.72 -3.08 9.45
C ARG A 71 3.53 -2.28 8.42
N ALA A 72 3.12 -1.06 8.12
CA ALA A 72 3.85 -0.17 7.23
C ALA A 72 5.25 0.15 7.79
N ALA A 73 5.36 0.41 9.10
CA ALA A 73 6.64 0.63 9.76
C ALA A 73 7.55 -0.60 9.70
N ASP A 74 7.02 -1.81 9.94
CA ASP A 74 7.78 -3.06 9.82
C ASP A 74 8.36 -3.24 8.40
N LEU A 75 7.62 -2.82 7.36
CA LEU A 75 8.02 -2.87 5.95
C LEU A 75 8.71 -1.58 5.47
N LYS A 76 8.96 -0.62 6.34
CA LYS A 76 9.58 0.69 6.02
C LYS A 76 8.85 1.43 4.88
N ILE A 77 7.52 1.30 4.81
CA ILE A 77 6.67 2.02 3.87
C ILE A 77 6.44 3.42 4.44
N VAL A 78 6.99 4.44 3.77
CA VAL A 78 6.96 5.84 4.24
C VAL A 78 5.65 6.53 3.88
N HIS A 79 5.05 6.18 2.74
CA HIS A 79 3.84 6.82 2.24
C HIS A 79 2.60 6.03 2.63
N VAL A 80 1.93 6.45 3.70
CA VAL A 80 0.72 5.81 4.20
C VAL A 80 -0.40 6.83 4.32
N TYR A 81 -1.44 6.66 3.51
CA TYR A 81 -2.64 7.49 3.52
C TYR A 81 -3.83 6.63 3.93
N GLN A 82 -4.43 6.99 5.07
CA GLN A 82 -5.56 6.27 5.65
C GLN A 82 -6.76 7.21 5.83
N GLY A 83 -7.96 6.65 5.99
CA GLY A 83 -9.16 7.44 6.26
C GLY A 83 -9.65 8.26 5.08
N THR A 84 -9.25 7.93 3.84
CA THR A 84 -9.63 8.67 2.64
C THR A 84 -10.63 7.88 1.79
N HIS A 85 -11.89 8.33 1.78
CA HIS A 85 -12.91 7.72 0.92
C HIS A 85 -12.67 8.04 -0.55
N ASP A 86 -12.23 9.26 -0.88
CA ASP A 86 -11.76 9.61 -2.21
C ASP A 86 -10.24 9.35 -2.33
N LYS A 87 -9.87 8.19 -2.86
CA LYS A 87 -8.45 7.83 -3.03
C LYS A 87 -7.72 8.74 -4.02
N ARG A 88 -8.42 9.51 -4.86
CA ARG A 88 -7.78 10.44 -5.82
C ARG A 88 -7.06 11.58 -5.10
N ILE A 89 -7.55 12.00 -3.94
CA ILE A 89 -6.91 13.03 -3.12
C ILE A 89 -5.56 12.54 -2.61
N ALA A 90 -5.54 11.34 -1.99
CA ALA A 90 -4.30 10.73 -1.52
C ALA A 90 -3.33 10.39 -2.66
N PHE A 91 -3.86 9.95 -3.80
CA PHE A 91 -3.06 9.71 -5.00
C PHE A 91 -2.38 10.99 -5.49
N ALA A 92 -3.10 12.11 -5.61
CA ALA A 92 -2.53 13.38 -6.01
C ALA A 92 -1.47 13.88 -5.01
N ALA A 93 -1.72 13.74 -3.72
CA ALA A 93 -0.74 14.08 -2.68
C ALA A 93 0.53 13.22 -2.79
N LEU A 94 0.38 11.93 -3.08
CA LEU A 94 1.51 11.02 -3.28
C LEU A 94 2.35 11.41 -4.51
N LEU A 95 1.72 11.68 -5.65
CA LEU A 95 2.44 12.13 -6.86
C LEU A 95 3.20 13.43 -6.59
N ALA A 96 2.57 14.38 -5.89
CA ALA A 96 3.22 15.64 -5.51
C ALA A 96 4.42 15.43 -4.57
N ALA A 97 4.30 14.52 -3.60
CA ALA A 97 5.37 14.24 -2.63
C ALA A 97 6.57 13.48 -3.23
N THR A 98 6.34 12.70 -4.29
CA THR A 98 7.35 11.80 -4.87
C THR A 98 7.91 12.30 -6.20
N GLY A 99 7.21 13.20 -6.88
CA GLY A 99 7.57 13.70 -8.21
C GLY A 99 7.37 12.69 -9.34
N VAL A 100 6.79 11.52 -9.08
CA VAL A 100 6.46 10.53 -10.10
C VAL A 100 5.17 10.91 -10.85
N THR A 101 5.05 10.45 -12.08
CA THR A 101 3.83 10.64 -12.88
C THR A 101 2.87 9.47 -12.73
N ALA A 102 1.59 9.63 -13.10
CA ALA A 102 0.60 8.55 -13.05
C ALA A 102 0.90 7.35 -13.97
N ALA A 103 1.87 7.49 -14.88
CA ALA A 103 2.32 6.43 -15.78
C ALA A 103 3.46 5.58 -15.19
N GLN A 104 3.95 5.93 -14.01
CA GLN A 104 5.10 5.35 -13.30
C GLN A 104 4.65 4.87 -11.91
#